data_AF-A0A382KYC7-F1
#
_entry.id   AF-A0A382KYC7-F1
#
_cell.length_a   1.000
_cell.length_b   1.000
_cell.length_c   1.000
_cell.angle_alpha   90.00
_cell.angle_beta   90.00
_cell.angle_gamma   90.00
#
_symmetry.space_group_name_H-M   'P 1'
#
loop_
_entity.id
_entity.type
_entity.pdbx_description
1 polymer ?
#
loop_
_entity_poly.entity_id
_entity_poly.type
_entity_poly.pdbx_seq_one_letter_code
_entity_poly.pdbx_strand_id
1 'polypeptide(L)'
;MQGWIALENGSVFFGDSFGYPETVEGELVFNTSMTGYQEALTDPSYAGQMLMFTFPQIGNYGCSPKYYESSKIQVNACLVKEWCRSPHQGKMNLDEWLKEEKIPGLEGIDTRQLTIITREAGTLRAVICTDGKITPKQGVQRAKQMEWPSDSNLVSMVSTKRKYKRGTEGPRITLFDWGVKQSIVKNLARICQVTVVPWNYDIEKVKATEPELVFMSNGPGDPDHEDMKPVVDTVKSILKEIPVV
;
A
#
# COMPACT_ATOMS: atom_id res chain seq x y z
N MET A 1 -22.77 -10.50 3.86
CA MET A 1 -22.51 -11.95 4.01
C MET A 1 -21.55 -12.09 5.18
N GLN A 2 -21.58 -13.18 5.94
CA GLN A 2 -20.67 -13.30 7.08
C GLN A 2 -19.25 -13.55 6.56
N GLY A 3 -18.30 -12.71 6.98
CA GLY A 3 -16.88 -12.83 6.66
C GLY A 3 -16.05 -13.06 7.92
N TRP A 4 -14.77 -13.35 7.74
CA TRP A 4 -13.84 -13.47 8.86
C TRP A 4 -12.40 -13.20 8.44
N ILE A 5 -11.56 -12.86 9.41
CA ILE A 5 -10.11 -12.83 9.31
C ILE A 5 -9.51 -13.83 10.30
N ALA A 6 -8.56 -14.63 9.83
CA ALA A 6 -7.80 -15.60 10.60
C ALA A 6 -6.31 -15.21 10.60
N LEU A 7 -5.69 -15.26 11.77
CA LEU A 7 -4.27 -14.92 11.96
C LEU A 7 -3.43 -16.18 12.15
N GLU A 8 -2.14 -16.11 11.82
CA GLU A 8 -1.21 -17.22 12.01
C GLU A 8 -1.09 -17.70 13.47
N ASN A 9 -1.37 -16.82 14.45
CA ASN A 9 -1.37 -17.17 15.87
C ASN A 9 -2.60 -17.99 16.30
N GLY A 10 -3.54 -18.25 15.37
CA GLY A 10 -4.76 -19.02 15.62
C GLY A 10 -5.99 -18.18 15.99
N SER A 11 -5.84 -16.86 16.16
CA SER A 11 -6.98 -15.97 16.42
C SER A 11 -7.87 -15.84 15.19
N VAL A 12 -9.19 -15.75 15.41
CA VAL A 12 -10.19 -15.55 14.35
C VAL A 12 -11.17 -14.48 14.79
N PHE A 13 -11.45 -13.54 13.90
CA PHE A 13 -12.43 -12.48 14.10
C PHE A 13 -13.50 -12.57 13.03
N PHE A 14 -14.76 -12.57 13.46
CA PHE A 14 -15.92 -12.59 12.56
C PHE A 14 -16.49 -11.19 12.39
N GLY A 15 -16.96 -10.91 11.19
CA GLY A 15 -17.57 -9.64 10.83
C GLY A 15 -18.47 -9.78 9.62
N ASP A 16 -18.88 -8.65 9.07
CA ASP A 16 -19.69 -8.59 7.87
C ASP A 16 -18.82 -8.23 6.67
N SER A 17 -18.96 -8.99 5.59
CA SER A 17 -18.27 -8.72 4.33
C SER A 17 -18.82 -7.45 3.68
N PHE A 18 -17.94 -6.60 3.16
CA PHE A 18 -18.27 -5.55 2.20
C PHE A 18 -17.17 -5.49 1.12
N GLY A 19 -17.35 -4.70 0.07
CA GLY A 19 -16.44 -4.68 -1.06
C GLY A 19 -16.56 -5.93 -1.94
N TYR A 20 -15.46 -6.34 -2.56
CA TYR A 20 -15.41 -7.48 -3.46
C TYR A 20 -15.35 -8.82 -2.71
N PRO A 21 -16.24 -9.80 -3.01
CA PRO A 21 -16.19 -11.10 -2.35
C PRO A 21 -14.99 -11.94 -2.84
N GLU A 22 -13.97 -12.07 -2.00
CA GLU A 22 -12.76 -12.82 -2.30
C GLU A 22 -12.06 -13.29 -1.03
N THR A 23 -11.36 -14.42 -1.12
CA THR A 23 -10.42 -14.86 -0.10
C THR A 23 -9.01 -14.43 -0.48
N VAL A 24 -8.39 -13.57 0.32
CA VAL A 24 -7.01 -13.09 0.09
C VAL A 24 -6.12 -13.30 1.31
N GLU A 25 -4.81 -13.24 1.07
CA GLU A 25 -3.77 -13.39 2.06
C GLU A 25 -2.91 -12.12 2.09
N GLY A 26 -2.20 -11.90 3.19
CA GLY A 26 -1.34 -10.73 3.34
C GLY A 26 -0.92 -10.51 4.78
N GLU A 27 -0.09 -9.50 4.97
CA GLU A 27 0.35 -9.04 6.27
C GLU A 27 -0.67 -8.07 6.88
N LEU A 28 -1.19 -8.37 8.07
CA LEU A 28 -2.09 -7.48 8.78
C LEU A 28 -1.31 -6.34 9.44
N VAL A 29 -1.62 -5.13 9.00
CA VAL A 29 -1.10 -3.87 9.59
C VAL A 29 -2.26 -2.98 10.01
N PHE A 30 -1.99 -2.04 10.91
CA PHE A 30 -2.99 -1.05 11.32
C PHE A 30 -2.53 0.38 11.06
N ASN A 31 -3.49 1.26 10.80
CA ASN A 31 -3.26 2.69 10.60
C ASN A 31 -4.16 3.50 11.55
N THR A 32 -3.53 4.41 12.27
CA THR A 32 -4.18 5.25 13.30
C THR A 32 -4.75 6.56 12.77
N SER A 33 -4.66 6.79 11.46
CA SER A 33 -5.18 8.01 10.83
C SER A 33 -6.70 8.03 10.94
N MET A 34 -7.23 9.16 11.41
CA MET A 34 -8.68 9.39 11.53
C MET A 34 -9.31 9.89 10.23
N THR A 35 -8.47 10.33 9.28
CA THR A 35 -8.83 10.78 7.94
C THR A 35 -7.77 10.27 6.96
N GLY A 36 -7.99 10.48 5.67
CA GLY A 36 -7.03 10.07 4.64
C GLY A 36 -7.13 8.59 4.23
N TYR A 37 -8.29 7.95 4.39
CA TYR A 37 -8.42 6.51 4.08
C TYR A 37 -8.25 6.21 2.58
N GLN A 38 -8.56 7.14 1.68
CA GLN A 38 -8.40 6.93 0.24
C GLN A 38 -6.92 6.99 -0.16
N GLU A 39 -6.23 7.99 0.38
CA GLU A 39 -4.80 8.19 0.27
C GLU A 39 -4.05 6.97 0.82
N ALA A 40 -4.47 6.46 1.98
CA ALA A 40 -3.87 5.28 2.60
C ALA A 40 -4.13 4.00 1.79
N LEU A 41 -5.37 3.75 1.34
CA LEU A 41 -5.69 2.54 0.56
C LEU A 41 -4.96 2.50 -0.79
N THR A 42 -4.64 3.67 -1.35
CA THR A 42 -3.95 3.79 -2.66
C THR A 42 -2.45 4.03 -2.54
N ASP A 43 -1.88 3.97 -1.34
CA ASP A 43 -0.44 4.11 -1.09
C ASP A 43 0.29 2.81 -1.47
N PRO A 44 1.23 2.84 -2.44
CA PRO A 44 1.98 1.65 -2.86
C PRO A 44 2.77 0.96 -1.76
N SER A 45 3.05 1.68 -0.66
CA SER A 45 3.77 1.12 0.50
C SER A 45 3.00 -0.02 1.18
N TYR A 46 1.67 -0.08 1.00
CA TYR A 46 0.84 -1.16 1.55
C TYR A 46 0.65 -2.36 0.59
N ALA A 47 1.41 -2.44 -0.50
CA ALA A 47 1.33 -3.61 -1.39
C ALA A 47 1.61 -4.91 -0.62
N GLY A 48 0.74 -5.92 -0.78
CA GLY A 48 0.83 -7.19 -0.05
C GLY A 48 0.28 -7.17 1.38
N GLN A 49 -0.19 -6.01 1.86
CA GLN A 49 -0.69 -5.84 3.22
C GLN A 49 -2.22 -5.74 3.26
N MET A 50 -2.82 -6.16 4.37
CA MET A 50 -4.22 -5.89 4.72
C MET A 50 -4.26 -4.72 5.69
N LEU A 51 -4.96 -3.66 5.32
CA LEU A 51 -4.97 -2.42 6.09
C LEU A 51 -6.19 -2.36 7.00
N MET A 52 -5.94 -2.36 8.31
CA MET A 52 -6.96 -2.11 9.32
C MET A 52 -6.91 -0.67 9.82
N PHE A 53 -8.06 0.01 9.81
CA PHE A 53 -8.16 1.34 10.40
C PHE A 53 -8.56 1.26 11.87
N THR A 54 -7.86 1.99 12.73
CA THR A 54 -8.22 2.06 14.15
C THR A 54 -9.36 3.06 14.40
N PHE A 55 -9.53 4.06 13.52
CA PHE A 55 -10.63 4.99 13.63
C PHE A 55 -11.96 4.27 13.33
N PRO A 56 -12.98 4.34 14.20
CA PRO A 56 -14.12 3.44 14.12
C PRO A 56 -14.96 3.56 12.84
N GLN A 57 -15.09 4.77 12.28
CA GLN A 57 -15.96 5.02 11.14
C GLN A 57 -15.15 5.47 9.92
N ILE A 58 -15.12 4.64 8.89
CA ILE A 58 -14.37 4.90 7.64
C ILE A 58 -15.34 5.11 6.47
N GLY A 59 -14.98 5.94 5.48
CA GLY A 59 -15.84 6.20 4.32
C GLY A 59 -16.77 7.41 4.46
N ASN A 60 -16.68 8.19 5.54
CA ASN A 60 -17.61 9.29 5.87
C ASN A 60 -17.67 10.43 4.83
N TYR A 61 -16.62 10.64 4.03
CA TYR A 61 -16.57 11.63 2.94
C TYR A 61 -16.52 10.99 1.54
N GLY A 62 -16.97 9.73 1.43
CA GLY A 62 -17.08 8.98 0.18
C GLY A 62 -15.74 8.73 -0.49
N CYS A 63 -15.77 8.40 -1.77
CA CYS A 63 -14.59 8.02 -2.56
C CYS A 63 -14.48 8.88 -3.82
N SER A 64 -13.26 9.29 -4.15
CA SER A 64 -12.96 10.13 -5.31
C SER A 64 -11.50 9.94 -5.78
N PRO A 65 -11.28 9.70 -7.09
CA PRO A 65 -9.94 9.56 -7.66
C PRO A 65 -8.99 10.75 -7.42
N LYS A 66 -9.51 11.93 -7.05
CA LYS A 66 -8.66 13.11 -6.74
C LYS A 66 -7.72 12.89 -5.55
N TYR A 67 -8.08 11.97 -4.64
CA TYR A 67 -7.33 11.66 -3.42
C TYR A 67 -6.44 10.43 -3.56
N TYR A 68 -6.29 9.88 -4.77
CA TYR A 68 -5.46 8.71 -4.95
C TYR A 68 -3.97 9.09 -4.95
N GLU A 69 -3.19 8.31 -4.21
CA GLU A 69 -1.74 8.40 -4.14
C GLU A 69 -1.05 7.48 -5.15
N SER A 70 -1.79 6.62 -5.85
CA SER A 70 -1.32 5.85 -7.01
C SER A 70 -2.46 5.58 -7.99
N SER A 71 -2.26 4.72 -8.99
CA SER A 71 -3.25 4.46 -10.03
C SER A 71 -4.45 3.60 -9.58
N LYS A 72 -4.36 2.93 -8.42
CA LYS A 72 -5.34 1.96 -7.93
C LYS A 72 -5.23 1.76 -6.42
N ILE A 73 -6.13 0.97 -5.83
CA ILE A 73 -5.93 0.46 -4.47
C ILE A 73 -4.74 -0.52 -4.45
N GLN A 74 -3.92 -0.42 -3.40
CA GLN A 74 -2.67 -1.18 -3.26
C GLN A 74 -2.75 -2.24 -2.16
N VAL A 75 -3.62 -2.03 -1.16
CA VAL A 75 -3.86 -3.02 -0.10
C VAL A 75 -4.55 -4.27 -0.67
N ASN A 76 -4.27 -5.42 -0.07
CA ASN A 76 -4.98 -6.66 -0.39
C ASN A 76 -6.40 -6.68 0.21
N ALA A 77 -6.61 -6.01 1.36
CA ALA A 77 -7.92 -5.94 2.01
C ALA A 77 -8.07 -4.70 2.89
N CYS A 78 -9.31 -4.30 3.16
CA CYS A 78 -9.67 -3.18 4.04
C CYS A 78 -10.47 -3.65 5.25
N LEU A 79 -9.99 -3.37 6.47
CA LEU A 79 -10.64 -3.79 7.70
C LEU A 79 -11.04 -2.57 8.53
N VAL A 80 -12.30 -2.54 8.98
CA VAL A 80 -12.88 -1.39 9.67
C VAL A 80 -13.79 -1.85 10.80
N LYS A 81 -14.03 -0.97 11.78
CA LYS A 81 -15.07 -1.24 12.78
C LYS A 81 -16.46 -1.02 12.16
N GLU A 82 -16.64 0.09 11.46
CA GLU A 82 -17.85 0.45 10.73
C GLU A 82 -17.48 1.25 9.48
N TRP A 83 -18.13 0.97 8.34
CA TRP A 83 -18.03 1.84 7.17
C TRP A 83 -19.31 2.67 6.98
N CYS A 84 -19.15 3.87 6.43
CA CYS A 84 -20.24 4.80 6.20
C CYS A 84 -21.04 4.41 4.94
N ARG A 85 -22.29 3.99 5.15
CA ARG A 85 -23.23 3.59 4.08
C ARG A 85 -23.73 4.76 3.23
N SER A 86 -23.79 5.95 3.80
CA SER A 86 -24.31 7.16 3.16
C SER A 86 -23.38 8.34 3.41
N PRO A 87 -22.29 8.46 2.62
CA PRO A 87 -21.32 9.52 2.80
C PRO A 87 -21.91 10.89 2.43
N HIS A 88 -21.42 11.94 3.09
CA HIS A 88 -21.88 13.32 2.87
C HIS A 88 -21.24 13.95 1.61
N GLN A 89 -20.19 13.32 1.08
CA GLN A 89 -19.40 13.76 -0.06
C GLN A 89 -19.04 12.56 -0.94
N GLY A 90 -18.52 12.81 -2.13
CA GLY A 90 -18.05 11.77 -3.06
C GLY A 90 -19.16 11.27 -3.99
N LYS A 91 -18.75 10.73 -5.14
CA LYS A 91 -19.69 10.15 -6.13
C LYS A 91 -20.00 8.67 -5.84
N MET A 92 -19.23 8.06 -4.95
CA MET A 92 -19.21 6.63 -4.69
C MET A 92 -18.93 6.42 -3.19
N ASN A 93 -19.57 5.41 -2.60
CA ASN A 93 -19.28 5.01 -1.22
C ASN A 93 -18.10 4.02 -1.15
N LEU A 94 -17.69 3.63 0.05
CA LEU A 94 -16.54 2.75 0.24
C LEU A 94 -16.77 1.34 -0.34
N ASP A 95 -17.96 0.78 -0.17
CA ASP A 95 -18.31 -0.56 -0.65
C ASP A 95 -18.30 -0.64 -2.19
N GLU A 96 -18.91 0.34 -2.86
CA GLU A 96 -18.90 0.45 -4.32
C GLU A 96 -17.47 0.56 -4.86
N TRP A 97 -16.62 1.38 -4.22
CA TRP A 97 -15.24 1.58 -4.64
C TRP A 97 -14.40 0.30 -4.49
N LEU A 98 -14.49 -0.37 -3.34
CA LEU A 98 -13.81 -1.64 -3.12
C LEU A 98 -14.29 -2.73 -4.10
N LYS A 99 -15.58 -2.75 -4.47
CA LYS A 99 -16.10 -3.67 -5.50
C LYS A 99 -15.50 -3.41 -6.87
N GLU A 100 -15.39 -2.15 -7.28
CA GLU A 100 -14.82 -1.77 -8.58
C GLU A 100 -13.34 -2.15 -8.69
N GLU A 101 -12.56 -1.89 -7.64
CA GLU A 101 -11.13 -2.20 -7.56
C GLU A 101 -10.84 -3.66 -7.20
N LYS A 102 -11.88 -4.47 -6.97
CA LYS A 102 -11.82 -5.89 -6.57
C LYS A 102 -11.07 -6.14 -5.26
N ILE A 103 -11.39 -5.36 -4.24
CA ILE A 103 -10.77 -5.43 -2.92
C ILE A 103 -11.79 -5.93 -1.89
N PRO A 104 -11.48 -7.01 -1.14
CA PRO A 104 -12.33 -7.46 -0.04
C PRO A 104 -12.27 -6.52 1.17
N GLY A 105 -13.43 -6.31 1.78
CA GLY A 105 -13.59 -5.56 3.02
C GLY A 105 -14.26 -6.39 4.12
N LEU A 106 -13.90 -6.13 5.37
CA LEU A 106 -14.55 -6.72 6.55
C LEU A 106 -14.86 -5.63 7.60
N GLU A 107 -16.14 -5.52 7.95
CA GLU A 107 -16.65 -4.59 8.97
C GLU A 107 -17.10 -5.32 10.24
N GLY A 108 -17.38 -4.58 11.31
CA GLY A 108 -17.96 -5.10 12.55
C GLY A 108 -16.96 -5.75 13.51
N ILE A 109 -15.73 -6.00 13.07
CA ILE A 109 -14.68 -6.63 13.89
C ILE A 109 -14.22 -5.73 15.04
N ASP A 110 -13.67 -6.32 16.10
CA ASP A 110 -12.99 -5.56 17.15
C ASP A 110 -11.60 -5.11 16.68
N THR A 111 -11.57 -4.00 15.93
CA THR A 111 -10.31 -3.40 15.44
C THR A 111 -9.38 -2.99 16.58
N ARG A 112 -9.90 -2.70 17.78
CA ARG A 112 -9.07 -2.36 18.95
C ARG A 112 -8.35 -3.58 19.48
N GLN A 113 -9.04 -4.72 19.64
CA GLN A 113 -8.41 -5.97 20.05
C GLN A 113 -7.37 -6.42 19.03
N LEU A 114 -7.71 -6.37 17.73
CA LEU A 114 -6.75 -6.66 16.66
C LEU A 114 -5.53 -5.74 16.71
N THR A 115 -5.72 -4.45 16.98
CA THR A 115 -4.59 -3.49 17.10
C THR A 115 -3.66 -3.87 18.25
N ILE A 116 -4.21 -4.29 19.40
CA ILE A 116 -3.41 -4.75 20.55
C ILE A 116 -2.60 -5.99 20.17
N ILE A 117 -3.24 -6.97 19.54
CA ILE A 117 -2.59 -8.21 19.08
C ILE A 117 -1.47 -7.91 18.09
N THR A 118 -1.74 -7.10 17.05
CA THR A 118 -0.73 -6.73 16.05
C THR A 118 0.41 -5.96 16.70
N ARG A 119 0.13 -5.01 17.60
CA ARG A 119 1.17 -4.24 18.29
C ARG A 119 2.10 -5.11 19.15
N GLU A 120 1.58 -6.14 19.81
CA GLU A 120 2.37 -7.05 20.64
C GLU A 120 3.19 -8.06 19.82
N ALA A 121 2.67 -8.46 18.65
CA ALA A 121 3.35 -9.38 17.74
C ALA A 121 4.27 -8.69 16.71
N GLY A 122 4.11 -7.38 16.48
CA GLY A 122 4.76 -6.62 15.40
C GLY A 122 3.85 -6.55 14.17
N THR A 123 3.88 -7.60 13.37
CA THR A 123 2.98 -7.83 12.24
C THR A 123 2.58 -9.31 12.20
N LEU A 124 1.46 -9.62 11.54
CA LEU A 124 0.93 -10.98 11.51
C LEU A 124 0.47 -11.36 10.12
N ARG A 125 0.81 -12.57 9.72
CA ARG A 125 0.24 -13.19 8.51
C ARG A 125 -1.23 -13.48 8.74
N ALA A 126 -2.05 -13.10 7.78
CA ALA A 126 -3.49 -13.17 7.87
C ALA A 126 -4.13 -13.68 6.58
N VAL A 127 -5.29 -14.29 6.75
CA VAL A 127 -6.20 -14.65 5.67
C VAL A 127 -7.56 -14.07 5.98
N ILE A 128 -8.11 -13.32 5.02
CA ILE A 128 -9.48 -12.83 5.05
C ILE A 128 -10.31 -13.66 4.07
N CYS A 129 -11.52 -14.01 4.47
CA CYS A 129 -12.45 -14.75 3.63
C CYS A 129 -13.81 -14.05 3.65
N THR A 130 -14.20 -13.49 2.51
CA THR A 130 -15.50 -12.82 2.31
C THR A 130 -16.38 -13.52 1.28
N ASP A 131 -15.88 -14.56 0.62
CA ASP A 131 -16.59 -15.34 -0.41
C ASP A 131 -17.11 -16.71 0.07
N GLY A 132 -16.82 -17.07 1.33
CA GLY A 132 -17.26 -18.32 1.95
C GLY A 132 -16.63 -19.60 1.39
N LYS A 133 -15.56 -19.50 0.59
CA LYS A 133 -14.94 -20.68 -0.06
C LYS A 133 -14.12 -21.55 0.88
N ILE A 134 -13.65 -21.01 1.99
CA ILE A 134 -12.84 -21.73 2.98
C ILE A 134 -13.40 -21.55 4.39
N THR A 135 -13.02 -22.45 5.28
CA THR A 135 -13.36 -22.39 6.71
C THR A 135 -12.29 -21.60 7.50
N PRO A 136 -12.63 -21.02 8.67
CA PRO A 136 -11.65 -20.34 9.51
C PRO A 136 -10.43 -21.20 9.89
N LYS A 137 -10.64 -22.51 10.11
CA LYS A 137 -9.55 -23.46 10.39
C LYS A 137 -8.57 -23.58 9.23
N GLN A 138 -9.08 -23.64 7.99
CA GLN A 138 -8.24 -23.60 6.80
C GLN A 138 -7.55 -22.26 6.66
N GLY A 139 -8.22 -21.15 6.99
CA GLY A 139 -7.64 -19.80 7.03
C GLY A 139 -6.43 -19.69 7.96
N VAL A 140 -6.53 -20.18 9.20
CA VAL A 140 -5.39 -20.21 10.15
C VAL A 140 -4.24 -21.04 9.59
N GLN A 141 -4.51 -22.22 9.03
CA GLN A 141 -3.46 -23.07 8.47
C GLN A 141 -2.75 -22.39 7.30
N ARG A 142 -3.53 -21.74 6.44
CA ARG A 142 -3.05 -20.99 5.29
C ARG A 142 -2.22 -19.77 5.71
N ALA A 143 -2.67 -19.01 6.71
CA ALA A 143 -1.91 -17.89 7.29
C ALA A 143 -0.54 -18.33 7.83
N LYS A 144 -0.45 -19.51 8.47
CA LYS A 144 0.83 -20.07 8.98
C LYS A 144 1.80 -20.49 7.87
N GLN A 145 1.27 -20.86 6.71
CA GLN A 145 2.04 -21.36 5.56
C GLN A 145 2.36 -20.27 4.53
N MET A 146 1.69 -19.12 4.62
CA MET A 146 1.91 -17.98 3.74
C MET A 146 3.36 -17.49 3.86
N GLU A 147 4.02 -17.31 2.72
CA GLU A 147 5.29 -16.59 2.63
C GLU A 147 5.07 -15.12 3.00
N TRP A 148 6.05 -14.46 3.62
CA TRP A 148 5.85 -13.05 3.94
C TRP A 148 5.83 -12.23 2.65
N PRO A 149 4.92 -11.24 2.51
CA PRO A 149 4.97 -10.35 1.37
C PRO A 149 6.33 -9.64 1.25
N SER A 150 6.98 -9.35 2.38
CA SER A 150 8.34 -8.79 2.45
C SER A 150 9.43 -9.70 1.90
N ASP A 151 9.20 -11.01 1.78
CA ASP A 151 10.12 -11.97 1.17
C ASP A 151 10.08 -11.94 -0.37
N SER A 152 9.30 -11.01 -0.94
CA SER A 152 9.21 -10.80 -2.38
C SER A 152 9.60 -9.37 -2.76
N ASN A 153 10.06 -9.18 -4.00
CA ASN A 153 10.38 -7.85 -4.51
C ASN A 153 9.10 -7.05 -4.86
N LEU A 154 8.43 -6.56 -3.81
CA LEU A 154 7.21 -5.74 -3.91
C LEU A 154 7.47 -4.45 -4.70
N VAL A 155 8.67 -3.87 -4.57
CA VAL A 155 9.09 -2.66 -5.30
C VAL A 155 8.96 -2.85 -6.82
N SER A 156 9.41 -3.99 -7.33
CA SER A 156 9.34 -4.30 -8.77
C SER A 156 7.91 -4.36 -9.30
N MET A 157 6.94 -4.72 -8.45
CA MET A 157 5.52 -4.81 -8.81
C MET A 157 4.85 -3.45 -8.89
N VAL A 158 5.21 -2.52 -8.00
CA VAL A 158 4.59 -1.19 -7.92
C VAL A 158 5.29 -0.11 -8.75
N SER A 159 6.57 -0.31 -9.07
CA SER A 159 7.37 0.65 -9.83
C SER A 159 6.88 0.83 -11.27
N THR A 160 6.97 2.07 -11.78
CA THR A 160 6.75 2.39 -13.19
C THR A 160 7.61 1.54 -14.13
N LYS A 161 7.02 1.15 -15.26
CA LYS A 161 7.74 0.41 -16.31
C LYS A 161 8.52 1.30 -17.27
N ARG A 162 8.21 2.60 -17.30
CA ARG A 162 8.84 3.57 -18.21
C ARG A 162 9.08 4.89 -17.50
N LYS A 163 10.20 5.54 -17.84
CA LYS A 163 10.47 6.90 -17.36
C LYS A 163 9.41 7.88 -17.86
N TYR A 164 9.06 8.84 -17.03
CA TYR A 164 8.18 9.95 -17.40
C TYR A 164 8.64 11.24 -16.73
N LYS A 165 8.17 12.39 -17.23
CA LYS A 165 8.54 13.71 -16.72
C LYS A 165 7.33 14.47 -16.20
N ARG A 166 7.55 15.31 -15.20
CA ARG A 166 6.55 16.24 -14.66
C ARG A 166 7.22 17.51 -14.15
N GLY A 167 6.54 18.64 -14.33
CA GLY A 167 7.13 19.96 -14.05
C GLY A 167 8.01 20.43 -15.19
N THR A 168 8.13 21.75 -15.35
CA THR A 168 8.79 22.40 -16.50
C THR A 168 9.86 23.40 -16.08
N GLU A 169 9.93 23.75 -14.80
CA GLU A 169 10.79 24.81 -14.28
C GLU A 169 11.56 24.34 -13.05
N GLY A 170 12.65 25.06 -12.75
CA GLY A 170 13.49 24.79 -11.60
C GLY A 170 14.46 23.62 -11.78
N PRO A 171 15.04 23.13 -10.67
CA PRO A 171 16.10 22.13 -10.70
C PRO A 171 15.68 20.79 -11.31
N ARG A 172 16.63 20.07 -11.91
CA ARG A 172 16.40 18.73 -12.47
C ARG A 172 16.51 17.67 -11.38
N ILE A 173 15.40 16.99 -11.10
CA ILE A 173 15.34 15.91 -10.12
C ILE A 173 15.15 14.59 -10.86
N THR A 174 15.99 13.60 -10.57
CA THR A 174 15.69 12.20 -10.91
C THR A 174 15.09 11.51 -9.71
N LEU A 175 13.86 11.04 -9.84
CA LEU A 175 13.12 10.40 -8.77
C LEU A 175 13.01 8.90 -9.06
N PHE A 176 13.56 8.07 -8.18
CA PHE A 176 13.33 6.62 -8.24
C PHE A 176 11.90 6.32 -7.84
N ASP A 177 11.18 5.59 -8.69
CA ASP A 177 9.86 5.07 -8.35
C ASP A 177 10.01 3.71 -7.71
N TRP A 178 10.09 3.68 -6.38
CA TRP A 178 10.02 2.46 -5.58
C TRP A 178 8.60 2.13 -5.11
N GLY A 179 7.58 2.80 -5.68
CA GLY A 179 6.23 2.87 -5.11
C GLY A 179 5.87 4.31 -4.73
N VAL A 180 6.25 5.27 -5.57
CA VAL A 180 6.14 6.69 -5.24
C VAL A 180 4.68 7.13 -5.12
N LYS A 181 4.39 7.85 -4.04
CA LYS A 181 3.14 8.59 -3.86
C LYS A 181 3.00 9.73 -4.86
N GLN A 182 1.85 9.84 -5.52
CA GLN A 182 1.60 10.91 -6.49
C GLN A 182 1.65 12.30 -5.87
N SER A 183 1.37 12.46 -4.58
CA SER A 183 1.60 13.72 -3.87
C SER A 183 3.07 14.16 -3.88
N ILE A 184 4.03 13.25 -3.75
CA ILE A 184 5.48 13.57 -3.82
C ILE A 184 5.78 14.15 -5.20
N VAL A 185 5.40 13.44 -6.27
CA VAL A 185 5.64 13.87 -7.66
C VAL A 185 4.95 15.20 -7.94
N LYS A 186 3.68 15.37 -7.51
CA LYS A 186 2.90 16.60 -7.71
C LYS A 186 3.52 17.79 -6.97
N ASN A 187 4.00 17.61 -5.74
CA ASN A 187 4.58 18.70 -4.95
C ASN A 187 5.96 19.11 -5.48
N LEU A 188 6.84 18.16 -5.80
CA LEU A 188 8.14 18.45 -6.40
C LEU A 188 7.98 19.13 -7.76
N ALA A 189 7.06 18.66 -8.61
CA ALA A 189 6.83 19.22 -9.94
C ALA A 189 6.30 20.66 -9.96
N ARG A 190 5.93 21.24 -8.81
CA ARG A 190 5.57 22.67 -8.71
C ARG A 190 6.79 23.59 -8.81
N ILE A 191 7.97 23.10 -8.44
CA ILE A 191 9.19 23.89 -8.33
C ILE A 191 10.42 23.22 -8.96
N CYS A 192 10.27 22.02 -9.53
CA CYS A 192 11.35 21.23 -10.11
C CYS A 192 10.90 20.51 -11.39
N GLN A 193 11.88 20.16 -12.22
CA GLN A 193 11.74 19.27 -13.38
C GLN A 193 11.98 17.83 -12.93
N VAL A 194 10.92 17.11 -12.62
CA VAL A 194 10.98 15.74 -12.09
C VAL A 194 10.99 14.74 -13.23
N THR A 195 12.05 13.95 -13.34
CA THR A 195 12.11 12.74 -14.16
C THR A 195 11.96 11.53 -13.26
N VAL A 196 10.79 10.89 -13.31
CA VAL A 196 10.53 9.66 -12.56
C VAL A 196 11.07 8.47 -13.34
N VAL A 197 11.85 7.61 -12.69
CA VAL A 197 12.51 6.46 -13.32
C VAL A 197 12.13 5.14 -12.62
N PRO A 198 12.13 4.01 -13.36
CA PRO A 198 11.99 2.68 -12.79
C PRO A 198 12.96 2.40 -11.63
N TRP A 199 12.54 1.54 -10.72
CA TRP A 199 13.23 1.20 -9.47
C TRP A 199 14.69 0.74 -9.63
N ASN A 200 15.01 0.12 -10.76
CA ASN A 200 16.27 -0.58 -11.04
C ASN A 200 17.17 0.16 -12.05
N TYR A 201 17.02 1.47 -12.20
CA TYR A 201 17.96 2.25 -12.99
C TYR A 201 19.37 2.14 -12.40
N ASP A 202 20.36 1.93 -13.29
CA ASP A 202 21.79 1.97 -12.95
C ASP A 202 22.32 3.41 -12.98
N ILE A 203 23.54 3.61 -12.50
CA ILE A 203 24.17 4.94 -12.39
C ILE A 203 24.27 5.66 -13.74
N GLU A 204 24.57 4.94 -14.82
CA GLU A 204 24.71 5.56 -16.15
C GLU A 204 23.37 6.06 -16.67
N LYS A 205 22.29 5.29 -16.47
CA LYS A 205 20.93 5.72 -16.79
C LYS A 205 20.48 6.90 -15.92
N VAL A 206 20.87 6.95 -14.65
CA VAL A 206 20.62 8.11 -13.78
C VAL A 206 21.43 9.32 -14.23
N LYS A 207 22.69 9.18 -14.63
CA LYS A 207 23.46 10.31 -15.16
C LYS A 207 22.89 10.84 -16.48
N ALA A 208 22.35 9.95 -17.32
CA ALA A 208 21.70 10.32 -18.57
C ALA A 208 20.40 11.14 -18.42
N THR A 209 19.85 11.25 -17.21
CA THR A 209 18.74 12.19 -16.92
C THR A 209 19.23 13.56 -16.44
N GLU A 210 20.56 13.75 -16.37
CA GLU A 210 21.25 14.99 -15.97
C GLU A 210 20.71 15.60 -14.64
N PRO A 211 20.60 14.81 -13.56
CA PRO A 211 20.07 15.28 -12.29
C PRO A 211 21.00 16.29 -11.61
N GLU A 212 20.41 17.32 -11.02
CA GLU A 212 21.03 18.15 -10.00
C GLU A 212 20.77 17.58 -8.59
N LEU A 213 19.73 16.74 -8.46
CA LEU A 213 19.35 16.03 -7.24
C LEU A 213 18.75 14.66 -7.62
N VAL A 214 19.07 13.64 -6.84
CA VAL A 214 18.35 12.35 -6.88
C VAL A 214 17.42 12.26 -5.67
N PHE A 215 16.17 11.88 -5.91
CA PHE A 215 15.16 11.68 -4.88
C PHE A 215 14.80 10.20 -4.77
N MET A 216 14.88 9.66 -3.57
CA MET A 216 14.55 8.27 -3.21
C MET A 216 13.12 8.23 -2.67
N SER A 217 12.19 7.61 -3.39
CA SER A 217 10.80 7.55 -2.95
C SER A 217 10.58 6.57 -1.80
N ASN A 218 9.38 6.63 -1.23
CA ASN A 218 8.83 5.53 -0.45
C ASN A 218 8.61 4.28 -1.33
N GLY A 219 8.37 3.14 -0.68
CA GLY A 219 8.04 1.88 -1.34
C GLY A 219 7.61 0.80 -0.34
N PRO A 220 7.05 -0.31 -0.83
CA PRO A 220 6.70 -1.47 -0.02
C PRO A 220 7.89 -2.40 0.21
N GLY A 221 7.75 -3.32 1.17
CA GLY A 221 8.68 -4.40 1.42
C GLY A 221 9.93 -4.00 2.19
N ASP A 222 10.87 -4.93 2.27
CA ASP A 222 12.13 -4.75 3.00
C ASP A 222 13.25 -4.25 2.04
N PRO A 223 13.86 -3.08 2.28
CA PRO A 223 14.99 -2.62 1.48
C PRO A 223 16.24 -3.52 1.58
N ASP A 224 16.37 -4.39 2.59
CA ASP A 224 17.48 -5.35 2.73
C ASP A 224 17.27 -6.66 1.93
N HIS A 225 16.12 -6.80 1.23
CA HIS A 225 15.83 -7.95 0.39
C HIS A 225 16.90 -8.15 -0.70
N GLU A 226 17.21 -9.41 -1.05
CA GLU A 226 18.33 -9.72 -1.96
C GLU A 226 18.21 -9.06 -3.35
N ASP A 227 16.99 -8.98 -3.88
CA ASP A 227 16.71 -8.31 -5.16
C ASP A 227 16.97 -6.80 -5.15
N MET A 228 17.08 -6.18 -3.97
CA MET A 228 17.42 -4.76 -3.81
C MET A 228 18.94 -4.51 -3.77
N LYS A 229 19.78 -5.55 -3.65
CA LYS A 229 21.25 -5.40 -3.65
C LYS A 229 21.79 -4.57 -4.83
N PRO A 230 21.35 -4.78 -6.09
CA PRO A 230 21.81 -3.96 -7.23
C PRO A 230 21.39 -2.49 -7.13
N VAL A 231 20.22 -2.22 -6.53
CA VAL A 231 19.73 -0.85 -6.27
C VAL A 231 20.62 -0.20 -5.22
N VAL A 232 20.91 -0.89 -4.12
CA VAL A 232 21.79 -0.41 -3.05
C VAL A 232 23.18 -0.05 -3.60
N ASP A 233 23.75 -0.85 -4.48
CA ASP A 233 25.06 -0.56 -5.09
C ASP A 233 25.01 0.64 -6.04
N THR A 234 23.90 0.80 -6.77
CA THR A 234 23.67 2.02 -7.57
C THR A 234 23.56 3.25 -6.66
N VAL A 235 22.81 3.17 -5.58
CA VAL A 235 22.65 4.24 -4.59
C VAL A 235 24.00 4.65 -3.97
N LYS A 236 24.83 3.68 -3.58
CA LYS A 236 26.20 3.95 -3.08
C LYS A 236 27.06 4.69 -4.10
N SER A 237 26.83 4.45 -5.39
CA SER A 237 27.53 5.16 -6.47
C SER A 237 27.01 6.59 -6.63
N ILE A 238 25.69 6.78 -6.60
CA ILE A 238 25.05 8.10 -6.67
C ILE A 238 25.51 9.00 -5.52
N LEU A 239 25.53 8.48 -4.28
CA LEU A 239 25.90 9.23 -3.06
C LEU A 239 27.30 9.87 -3.11
N LYS A 240 28.18 9.38 -3.99
CA LYS A 240 29.55 9.92 -4.14
C LYS A 240 29.60 11.13 -5.08
N GLU A 241 28.58 11.35 -5.90
CA GLU A 241 28.64 12.27 -7.05
C GLU A 241 27.49 13.28 -7.07
N ILE A 242 26.29 12.90 -6.64
CA ILE A 242 25.06 13.70 -6.79
C ILE A 242 24.39 13.85 -5.42
N PRO A 243 23.88 15.04 -5.06
CA PRO A 243 23.05 15.20 -3.87
C PRO A 243 21.85 14.24 -3.88
N VAL A 244 21.53 13.68 -2.71
CA VAL A 244 20.45 12.69 -2.52
C VAL A 244 19.51 13.16 -1.41
N VAL A 245 18.20 12.95 -1.62
CA VAL A 245 17.14 13.09 -0.62
C VAL A 245 16.29 11.84 -0.57
#